data_AF-A0A2V6HXJ5-F1
#
_entry.id   AF-A0A2V6HXJ5-F1
#
_cell.length_a   1.000
_cell.length_b   1.000
_cell.length_c   1.000
_cell.angle_alpha   90.00
_cell.angle_beta   90.00
_cell.angle_gamma   90.00
#
_symmetry.space_group_name_H-M   'P 1'
#
loop_
_entity.id
_entity.type
_entity.pdbx_description
1 polymer ?
#
loop_
_entity_poly.entity_id
_entity_poly.type
_entity_poly.pdbx_seq_one_letter_code
_entity_poly.pdbx_strand_id
1 'polypeptide(L)' 'LLINVVSKRVRQLGLGHRPMVETTPRMSLTDIALKEIIAGKLAHEPLKGPENA' A
#
# COMPACT_ATOMS: atom_id res chain seq x y z
N LEU A 1 -7.70 9.19 0.25
CA LEU A 1 -6.46 9.79 0.82
C LEU A 1 -5.27 8.83 0.62
N LEU A 2 -4.24 9.25 -0.12
CA LEU A 2 -3.04 8.45 -0.44
C LEU A 2 -2.30 7.94 0.80
N ILE A 3 -2.26 8.77 1.85
CA ILE A 3 -1.70 8.42 3.17
C ILE A 3 -2.32 7.13 3.73
N ASN A 4 -3.62 6.93 3.56
CA ASN A 4 -4.28 5.72 4.09
C ASN A 4 -3.82 4.46 3.34
N VAL A 5 -3.53 4.56 2.04
CA VAL A 5 -3.06 3.43 1.22
C VAL A 5 -1.64 3.04 1.61
N VAL A 6 -0.74 4.02 1.73
CA VAL A 6 0.65 3.80 2.15
C VAL A 6 0.70 3.21 3.55
N SER A 7 0.03 3.84 4.53
CA SER A 7 0.05 3.36 5.93
C SER A 7 -0.53 1.95 6.07
N LYS A 8 -1.65 1.65 5.40
CA LYS A 8 -2.23 0.30 5.39
C LYS A 8 -1.26 -0.71 4.79
N ARG A 9 -0.59 -0.35 3.69
CA ARG A 9 0.34 -1.25 3.02
C ARG A 9 1.60 -1.49 3.83
N VAL A 10 2.20 -0.46 4.40
CA VAL A 10 3.37 -0.57 5.29
C VAL A 10 3.07 -1.54 6.44
N ARG A 11 1.88 -1.45 7.04
CA ARG A 11 1.45 -2.37 8.09
C ARG A 11 1.34 -3.81 7.59
N GLN A 12 0.78 -4.06 6.41
CA GLN A 12 0.73 -5.40 5.82
C GLN A 12 2.13 -5.98 5.58
N LEU A 13 3.05 -5.19 5.03
CA LEU A 13 4.43 -5.61 4.81
C LEU A 13 5.13 -5.94 6.14
N GLY A 14 4.89 -5.13 7.18
CA GLY A 14 5.39 -5.39 8.54
C GLY A 14 4.82 -6.66 9.17
N LEU A 15 3.63 -7.11 8.74
CA LEU A 15 3.02 -8.39 9.13
C LEU A 15 3.53 -9.58 8.29
N GLY A 16 4.49 -9.35 7.39
CA GLY A 16 5.09 -10.41 6.56
C GLY A 16 4.40 -10.66 5.23
N HIS A 17 3.48 -9.79 4.79
CA HIS A 17 2.92 -9.90 3.44
C HIS A 17 4.02 -9.70 2.39
N ARG A 18 3.95 -10.51 1.32
CA ARG A 18 4.93 -10.42 0.23
C ARG A 18 4.80 -9.09 -0.53
N PRO A 19 5.93 -8.42 -0.84
CA PRO A 19 5.97 -7.33 -1.80
C PRO A 19 5.50 -7.76 -3.19
N MET A 20 4.84 -6.84 -3.92
CA MET A 20 4.37 -7.01 -5.30
C MET A 20 5.35 -6.44 -6.34
N VAL A 21 6.47 -5.90 -5.87
CA VAL A 21 7.56 -5.31 -6.67
C VAL A 21 8.89 -5.84 -6.17
N GLU A 22 9.92 -5.77 -7.01
CA GLU A 22 11.28 -6.11 -6.61
C GLU A 22 11.77 -5.20 -5.48
N THR A 23 12.37 -5.82 -4.46
CA THR A 23 12.92 -5.13 -3.30
C THR A 23 14.43 -5.27 -3.25
N THR A 24 15.09 -4.33 -2.57
CA THR A 24 16.52 -4.40 -2.29
C THR A 24 16.72 -4.37 -0.77
N PRO A 25 17.84 -4.91 -0.23
CA PRO A 25 18.06 -4.96 1.23
C PRO A 25 18.04 -3.60 1.94
N ARG A 26 18.18 -2.48 1.21
CA ARG A 26 18.19 -1.11 1.77
C ARG A 26 16.83 -0.40 1.68
N MET A 27 15.82 -0.99 1.07
CA MET A 27 14.49 -0.36 0.97
C MET A 27 13.74 -0.47 2.30
N SER A 28 13.16 0.63 2.75
CA SER A 28 12.19 0.61 3.84
C SER A 28 10.84 0.06 3.36
N LEU A 29 9.97 -0.35 4.30
CA LEU A 29 8.61 -0.78 3.96
C LEU A 29 7.80 0.35 3.30
N THR A 30 8.10 1.60 3.65
CA THR A 30 7.51 2.78 3.03
C THR A 30 7.94 2.91 1.57
N ASP A 31 9.23 2.72 1.28
CA ASP A 31 9.74 2.76 -0.08
C ASP A 31 9.10 1.68 -0.96
N ILE A 32 8.94 0.47 -0.40
CA ILE A 32 8.26 -0.65 -1.08
C ILE A 32 6.80 -0.29 -1.37
N ALA A 33 6.06 0.21 -0.38
CA ALA A 33 4.66 0.59 -0.55
C ALA A 33 4.47 1.70 -1.60
N LEU A 34 5.35 2.71 -1.60
CA LEU A 34 5.33 3.78 -2.60
C LEU A 34 5.65 3.24 -4.00
N LYS A 35 6.64 2.35 -4.12
CA LYS A 35 6.99 1.70 -5.39
C LYS A 35 5.85 0.86 -5.95
N GLU A 36 5.10 0.14 -5.11
CA GLU A 36 3.90 -0.61 -5.51
C GLU A 36 2.78 0.30 -6.02
N ILE A 37 2.59 1.48 -5.40
CA ILE A 37 1.63 2.49 -5.86
C ILE A 37 2.04 3.05 -7.22
N ILE A 38 3.31 3.45 -7.38
CA ILE A 38 3.84 3.98 -8.64
C ILE A 38 3.71 2.94 -9.77
N ALA A 39 3.93 1.67 -9.47
CA ALA A 39 3.76 0.56 -10.41
C ALA A 39 2.29 0.19 -10.68
N GLY A 40 1.32 0.90 -10.11
CA GLY A 40 -0.11 0.64 -10.28
C GLY A 40 -0.59 -0.68 -9.66
N LYS A 41 0.19 -1.28 -8.75
CA LYS A 41 -0.14 -2.55 -8.09
C LYS A 41 -1.09 -2.37 -6.89
N LEU A 42 -1.22 -1.16 -6.39
CA LEU A 42 -2.13 -0.78 -5.31
C LEU A 42 -3.13 0.26 -5.81
N ALA A 43 -4.42 -0.06 -5.70
CA ALA A 43 -5.50 0.89 -5.95
C ALA A 43 -6.02 1.46 -4.63
N HIS A 44 -6.31 2.76 -4.61
CA HIS A 44 -7.12 3.34 -3.54
C HIS A 44 -8.57 2.91 -3.77
N GLU A 45 -9.08 2.04 -2.91
CA GLU A 45 -10.53 1.86 -2.84
C GLU A 45 -11.11 3.14 -2.20
N PRO A 46 -11.94 3.91 -2.92
CA PRO A 46 -12.64 5.02 -2.31
C PRO A 46 -13.50 4.43 -1.19
N LEU A 47 -13.53 5.11 -0.03
CA LEU A 47 -14.45 4.76 1.04
C LEU A 47 -15.85 4.76 0.41
N LYS A 48 -16.47 3.58 0.24
CA LYS A 48 -17.90 3.51 -0.02
C LYS A 48 -18.57 4.20 1.17
N GLY A 49 -19.03 5.43 0.95
CA GLY A 49 -19.99 6.04 1.86
C GLY A 49 -21.20 5.11 1.98
N PRO A 50 -21.94 5.14 3.10
CA PRO A 50 -23.12 4.31 3.26
C PRO A 50 -24.06 4.57 2.08
N GLU A 51 -24.21 3.57 1.22
CA GLU A 51 -25.15 3.56 0.12
C GLU A 51 -26.55 3.42 0.72
N ASN A 52 -27.21 4.57 0.92
CA ASN A 52 -28.59 4.76 1.34
C ASN A 52 -28.86 4.49 2.83
N ALA A 53 -29.15 5.59 3.56
CA ALA A 53 -30.00 5.60 4.74
C ALA A 53 -31.04 6.71 4.55
#